data_AF-A0A356ZZW5-F1
#
_entry.id   AF-A0A356ZZW5-F1
#
_cell.length_a   1.000
_cell.length_b   1.000
_cell.length_c   1.000
_cell.angle_alpha   90.00
_cell.angle_beta   90.00
_cell.angle_gamma   90.00
#
_symmetry.space_group_name_H-M   'P 1'
#
loop_
_entity.id
_entity.type
_entity.pdbx_description
1 polymer ?
#
loop_
_entity_poly.entity_id
_entity_poly.type
_entity_poly.pdbx_seq_one_letter_code
_entity_poly.pdbx_strand_id
1 'polypeptide(L)'
;MTFYDYSNYTMALALQAAQMGVPFLPTRTLQGTDLLNSRVGFEPFTWHEESLVAVPALQPDVAIIGVQRADKEGNGVIDGPRGMTHEVMMASRHVILICEELLESSEEKSPAPWQIDVPSLVVDAVVPISFAFHPSPCLGFYGRDTAFFGDYHQQTRSLDGFKRWLDTWIGDSHDDYLAQLGAERLQILRSHEKEGLLQWPKAL
;
A
#
# COMPACT_ATOMS: atom_id res chain seq x y z
N MET A 1 -23.30 1.80 -5.90
CA MET A 1 -21.83 1.93 -5.84
C MET A 1 -21.38 2.64 -7.10
N THR A 2 -20.58 3.68 -6.97
CA THR A 2 -20.01 4.42 -8.09
C THR A 2 -18.55 4.02 -8.22
N PHE A 3 -18.10 3.72 -9.43
CA PHE A 3 -16.73 3.30 -9.72
C PHE A 3 -16.07 4.31 -10.65
N TYR A 4 -14.76 4.44 -10.50
CA TYR A 4 -13.90 5.30 -11.30
C TYR A 4 -12.71 4.47 -11.78
N ASP A 5 -12.66 4.23 -13.09
CA ASP A 5 -11.65 3.36 -13.68
C ASP A 5 -10.45 4.19 -14.16
N TYR A 6 -9.28 3.78 -13.67
CA TYR A 6 -7.97 4.31 -14.06
C TYR A 6 -7.14 3.18 -14.65
N SER A 7 -6.23 3.50 -15.57
CA SER A 7 -5.05 2.65 -15.75
C SER A 7 -4.11 2.83 -14.54
N ASN A 8 -3.23 1.85 -14.28
CA ASN A 8 -2.21 1.97 -13.23
C ASN A 8 -1.39 3.27 -13.39
N TYR A 9 -1.03 3.61 -14.62
CA TYR A 9 -0.23 4.80 -14.88
C TYR A 9 -0.99 6.11 -14.64
N THR A 10 -2.27 6.18 -15.02
CA THR A 10 -3.09 7.37 -14.77
C THR A 10 -3.45 7.56 -13.31
N MET A 11 -3.52 6.48 -12.52
CA MET A 11 -3.63 6.59 -11.07
C MET A 11 -2.37 7.25 -10.49
N ALA A 12 -1.18 6.80 -10.90
CA ALA A 12 0.08 7.41 -10.49
C ALA A 12 0.15 8.90 -10.88
N LEU A 13 -0.24 9.25 -12.12
CA LEU A 13 -0.27 10.64 -12.58
C LEU A 13 -1.26 11.50 -11.80
N ALA A 14 -2.43 10.98 -11.44
CA ALA A 14 -3.42 11.72 -10.66
C ALA A 14 -2.89 12.07 -9.26
N LEU A 15 -2.25 11.11 -8.60
CA LEU A 15 -1.60 11.34 -7.30
C LEU A 15 -0.39 12.28 -7.44
N GLN A 16 0.42 12.11 -8.48
CA GLN A 16 1.57 12.98 -8.75
C GLN A 16 1.14 14.43 -9.02
N ALA A 17 0.01 14.65 -9.72
CA ALA A 17 -0.54 15.98 -9.94
C ALA A 17 -0.91 16.66 -8.60
N ALA A 18 -1.56 15.91 -7.69
CA ALA A 18 -1.90 16.40 -6.36
C ALA A 18 -0.65 16.69 -5.52
N GLN A 19 0.33 15.78 -5.52
CA GLN A 19 1.64 16.00 -4.89
C GLN A 19 2.30 17.30 -5.38
N MET A 20 2.23 17.58 -6.68
CA MET A 20 2.81 18.78 -7.28
C MET A 20 1.99 20.06 -7.02
N GLY A 21 0.78 19.94 -6.48
CA GLY A 21 -0.13 21.07 -6.29
C GLY A 21 -0.68 21.63 -7.61
N VAL A 22 -0.72 20.82 -8.67
CA VAL A 22 -1.25 21.21 -9.98
C VAL A 22 -2.62 20.56 -10.22
N PRO A 23 -3.52 21.19 -11.00
CA PRO A 23 -4.87 20.65 -11.21
C PRO A 23 -4.89 19.35 -12.03
N PHE A 24 -3.91 19.13 -12.91
CA PHE A 24 -3.79 17.94 -13.73
C PHE A 24 -2.35 17.73 -14.22
N LEU A 25 -2.04 16.51 -14.66
CA LEU A 25 -0.84 16.21 -15.45
C LEU A 25 -1.20 15.73 -16.86
N PRO A 26 -0.48 16.18 -17.90
CA PRO A 26 -0.75 15.80 -19.28
C PRO A 26 -0.10 14.46 -19.65
N THR A 27 -0.76 13.67 -20.50
CA THR A 27 -0.22 12.39 -20.98
C THR A 27 -0.74 12.01 -22.37
N ARG A 28 0.00 11.16 -23.09
CA ARG A 28 -0.48 10.52 -24.34
C ARG A 28 -1.27 9.25 -24.09
N THR A 29 -1.22 8.70 -22.88
CA THR A 29 -1.93 7.46 -22.54
C THR A 29 -3.45 7.64 -22.60
N LEU A 30 -4.21 6.54 -22.49
CA LEU A 30 -5.67 6.45 -22.63
C LEU A 30 -6.24 6.65 -24.05
N GLN A 31 -5.53 7.34 -24.95
CA GLN A 31 -5.99 7.53 -26.33
C GLN A 31 -6.26 6.18 -27.01
N GLY A 32 -7.43 6.06 -27.64
CA GLY A 32 -7.90 4.83 -28.28
C GLY A 32 -8.41 3.76 -27.32
N THR A 33 -8.54 4.05 -26.02
CA THR A 33 -9.11 3.14 -25.02
C THR A 33 -10.45 3.65 -24.50
N ASP A 34 -11.29 2.75 -23.99
CA ASP A 34 -12.56 3.12 -23.36
C ASP A 34 -12.40 3.87 -22.03
N LEU A 35 -11.20 3.86 -21.44
CA LEU A 35 -10.92 4.59 -20.19
C LEU A 35 -11.08 6.10 -20.35
N LEU A 36 -10.94 6.66 -21.56
CA LEU A 36 -11.22 8.07 -21.80
C LEU A 36 -12.66 8.46 -21.44
N ASN A 37 -13.59 7.51 -21.56
CA ASN A 37 -15.00 7.72 -21.24
C ASN A 37 -15.32 7.35 -19.78
N SER A 38 -14.30 7.13 -18.93
CA SER A 38 -14.52 6.82 -17.52
C SER A 38 -15.00 8.04 -16.74
N ARG A 39 -15.52 7.80 -15.54
CA ARG A 39 -16.06 8.86 -14.68
C ARG A 39 -15.00 9.74 -14.03
N VAL A 40 -13.72 9.47 -14.27
CA VAL A 40 -12.59 10.20 -13.69
C VAL A 40 -12.55 11.66 -14.12
N GLY A 41 -13.05 11.97 -15.32
CA GLY A 41 -12.91 13.30 -15.91
C GLY A 41 -11.57 13.48 -16.63
N PHE A 42 -11.11 12.46 -17.34
CA PHE A 42 -10.01 12.60 -18.29
C PHE A 42 -10.44 13.53 -19.43
N GLU A 43 -9.67 14.58 -19.68
CA GLU A 43 -10.03 15.60 -20.66
C GLU A 43 -9.01 15.64 -21.81
N PRO A 44 -9.37 15.21 -23.03
CA PRO A 44 -8.53 15.36 -24.20
C PRO A 44 -8.32 16.84 -24.54
N PHE A 45 -7.08 17.23 -24.87
CA PHE A 45 -6.76 18.59 -25.31
C PHE A 45 -5.61 18.60 -26.33
N THR A 46 -5.40 19.73 -27.00
CA THR A 46 -4.31 19.90 -27.99
C THR A 46 -3.24 20.84 -27.46
N TRP A 47 -1.97 20.42 -27.56
CA TRP A 47 -0.80 21.20 -27.19
C TRP A 47 0.23 21.18 -28.33
N HIS A 48 0.48 22.32 -28.97
CA HIS A 48 1.37 22.41 -30.14
C HIS A 48 1.15 21.31 -31.19
N GLU A 49 -0.10 21.14 -31.65
CA GLU A 49 -0.52 20.12 -32.62
C GLU A 49 -0.48 18.67 -32.10
N GLU A 50 -0.05 18.44 -30.85
CA GLU A 50 -0.12 17.14 -30.20
C GLU A 50 -1.46 16.95 -29.48
N SER A 51 -2.09 15.80 -29.69
CA SER A 51 -3.24 15.35 -28.90
C SER A 51 -2.75 14.75 -27.57
N LEU A 52 -3.23 15.29 -26.46
CA LEU A 52 -2.91 14.87 -25.10
C LEU A 52 -4.19 14.68 -24.29
N VAL A 53 -4.05 14.10 -23.10
CA VAL A 53 -5.13 13.91 -22.13
C VAL A 53 -4.69 14.51 -20.80
N ALA A 54 -5.53 15.35 -20.22
CA ALA A 54 -5.37 15.85 -18.88
C ALA A 54 -5.87 14.80 -17.87
N VAL A 55 -4.98 14.37 -16.98
CA VAL A 55 -5.30 13.49 -15.86
C VAL A 55 -5.53 14.37 -14.63
N PRO A 56 -6.78 14.50 -14.12
CA PRO A 56 -7.06 15.37 -13.00
C PRO A 56 -6.38 14.87 -11.73
N ALA A 57 -6.00 15.81 -10.86
CA ALA A 57 -5.38 15.50 -9.59
C ALA A 57 -6.32 14.71 -8.67
N LEU A 58 -5.77 13.70 -8.00
CA LEU A 58 -6.44 12.92 -6.97
C LEU A 58 -5.78 13.22 -5.63
N GLN A 59 -6.50 13.90 -4.73
CA GLN A 59 -6.02 14.25 -3.40
C GLN A 59 -6.77 13.42 -2.34
N PRO A 60 -6.18 12.33 -1.82
CA PRO A 60 -6.80 11.57 -0.74
C PRO A 60 -6.85 12.38 0.56
N ASP A 61 -7.89 12.18 1.36
CA ASP A 61 -7.94 12.77 2.70
C ASP A 61 -7.05 12.00 3.68
N VAL A 62 -6.95 10.68 3.54
CA VAL A 62 -6.12 9.82 4.39
C VAL A 62 -5.42 8.76 3.55
N ALA A 63 -4.12 8.62 3.74
CA ALA A 63 -3.34 7.48 3.29
C ALA A 63 -3.00 6.55 4.46
N ILE A 64 -3.19 5.25 4.26
CA ILE A 64 -2.70 4.22 5.18
C ILE A 64 -1.56 3.50 4.46
N ILE A 65 -0.34 3.61 4.99
CA ILE A 65 0.87 3.14 4.33
C ILE A 65 1.53 2.09 5.22
N GLY A 66 1.71 0.89 4.65
CA GLY A 66 2.47 -0.17 5.27
C GLY A 66 3.97 0.02 5.06
N VAL A 67 4.74 -0.01 6.14
CA VAL A 67 6.20 -0.02 6.13
C VAL A 67 6.71 -1.19 6.97
N GLN A 68 7.91 -1.67 6.70
CA GLN A 68 8.51 -2.72 7.53
C GLN A 68 8.83 -2.19 8.93
N ARG A 69 9.48 -1.02 8.97
CA ARG A 69 9.98 -0.42 10.20
C ARG A 69 9.59 1.05 10.26
N ALA A 70 9.27 1.53 11.45
CA ALA A 70 9.10 2.96 11.70
C ALA A 70 9.64 3.32 13.07
N ASP A 71 10.05 4.57 13.27
CA ASP A 71 10.27 5.11 14.62
C ASP A 71 9.01 5.82 15.15
N LYS A 72 9.04 6.21 16.43
CA LYS A 72 7.94 6.91 17.10
C LYS A 72 7.65 8.31 16.54
N GLU A 73 8.61 8.90 15.83
CA GLU A 73 8.45 10.23 15.23
C GLU A 73 7.77 10.14 13.86
N GLY A 74 7.68 8.94 13.27
CA GLY A 74 7.04 8.71 11.97
C GLY A 74 8.01 8.53 10.81
N ASN A 75 9.31 8.35 11.06
CA ASN A 75 10.23 7.99 9.99
C ASN A 75 10.07 6.50 9.66
N GLY A 76 9.52 6.23 8.47
CA GLY A 76 9.28 4.88 7.96
C GLY A 76 10.35 4.42 6.97
N VAL A 77 10.67 3.13 7.02
CA VAL A 77 11.63 2.44 6.14
C VAL A 77 10.91 1.36 5.33
N ILE A 78 11.10 1.39 4.01
CA ILE A 78 10.54 0.41 3.09
C ILE A 78 11.66 -0.47 2.54
N ASP A 79 11.64 -1.73 2.93
CA ASP A 79 12.52 -2.74 2.35
C ASP A 79 11.88 -3.28 1.06
N GLY A 80 12.51 -2.99 -0.09
CA GLY A 80 12.05 -3.47 -1.40
C GLY A 80 11.38 -2.38 -2.26
N PRO A 81 10.46 -2.75 -3.18
CA PRO A 81 9.80 -1.81 -4.08
C PRO A 81 8.89 -0.82 -3.34
N ARG A 82 8.98 0.47 -3.67
CA ARG A 82 8.15 1.52 -3.05
C ARG A 82 6.80 1.71 -3.73
N GLY A 83 6.60 1.14 -4.93
CA GLY A 83 5.37 1.34 -5.69
C GLY A 83 5.06 2.82 -5.90
N MET A 84 3.86 3.25 -5.50
CA MET A 84 3.40 4.65 -5.55
C MET A 84 3.38 5.31 -4.17
N THR A 85 4.12 4.78 -3.18
CA THR A 85 4.04 5.26 -1.79
C THR A 85 4.41 6.74 -1.67
N HIS A 86 5.40 7.20 -2.44
CA HIS A 86 5.84 8.60 -2.39
C HIS A 86 4.74 9.55 -2.93
N GLU A 87 4.12 9.19 -4.05
CA GLU A 87 3.01 9.97 -4.62
C GLU A 87 1.81 9.98 -3.67
N VAL A 88 1.45 8.82 -3.10
CA VAL A 88 0.31 8.70 -2.17
C VAL A 88 0.54 9.52 -0.90
N MET A 89 1.71 9.41 -0.27
CA MET A 89 1.97 10.11 1.01
C MET A 89 1.98 11.62 0.81
N MET A 90 2.58 12.11 -0.28
CA MET A 90 2.69 13.55 -0.54
C MET A 90 1.39 14.16 -1.08
N ALA A 91 0.54 13.37 -1.75
CA ALA A 91 -0.77 13.82 -2.20
C ALA A 91 -1.81 13.85 -1.08
N SER A 92 -1.63 13.09 -0.01
CA SER A 92 -2.66 12.91 1.01
C SER A 92 -2.65 14.02 2.07
N ARG A 93 -3.82 14.35 2.62
CA ARG A 93 -3.92 15.33 3.73
C ARG A 93 -3.38 14.77 5.05
N HIS A 94 -3.66 13.50 5.30
CA HIS A 94 -3.18 12.78 6.48
C HIS A 94 -2.54 11.46 6.08
N VAL A 95 -1.51 11.04 6.83
CA VAL A 95 -0.81 9.77 6.65
C VAL A 95 -0.77 9.00 7.97
N ILE A 96 -1.24 7.77 7.92
CA ILE A 96 -1.12 6.77 8.97
C ILE A 96 -0.12 5.72 8.51
N LEU A 97 0.98 5.58 9.24
CA LEU A 97 1.94 4.51 9.02
C LEU A 97 1.56 3.28 9.85
N ILE A 98 1.53 2.12 9.22
CA ILE A 98 1.44 0.83 9.89
C ILE A 98 2.79 0.13 9.73
N CYS A 99 3.38 -0.33 10.84
CA CYS A 99 4.69 -0.99 10.82
C CYS A 99 4.72 -2.32 11.58
N GLU A 100 5.56 -3.24 11.10
CA GLU A 100 5.79 -4.52 11.79
C GLU A 100 6.70 -4.36 13.01
N GLU A 101 7.72 -3.51 12.91
CA GLU A 101 8.68 -3.22 13.97
C GLU A 101 8.74 -1.72 14.25
N LEU A 102 8.51 -1.36 15.52
CA LEU A 102 8.76 -0.01 16.02
C LEU A 102 10.22 0.07 16.49
N LEU A 103 11.00 0.93 15.87
CA LEU A 103 12.38 1.19 16.23
C LEU A 103 12.46 2.00 17.53
N GLU A 104 13.27 1.53 18.47
CA GLU A 104 13.52 2.26 19.72
C GLU A 104 14.27 3.57 19.44
N SER A 105 13.92 4.64 20.16
CA SER A 105 14.53 5.96 20.01
C SER A 105 15.91 6.04 20.69
N SER A 106 16.88 5.28 20.20
CA SER A 106 18.32 5.53 20.41
C SER A 106 18.96 5.94 19.08
N GLU A 107 20.02 6.76 19.14
CA GLU A 107 20.77 7.17 17.93
C GLU A 107 21.28 5.98 17.11
N GLU A 108 21.51 4.83 17.76
CA GLU A 108 22.00 3.59 17.11
C GLU A 108 20.89 2.78 16.40
N LYS A 109 19.62 2.99 16.75
CA LYS A 109 18.48 2.21 16.22
C LYS A 109 17.53 3.03 15.36
N SER A 110 17.69 4.35 15.33
CA SER A 110 16.95 5.21 14.41
C SER A 110 17.47 4.96 12.97
N PRO A 111 16.59 4.95 11.97
CA PRO A 111 17.02 4.75 10.59
C PRO A 111 17.94 5.89 10.18
N ALA A 112 19.03 5.56 9.49
CA ALA A 112 19.91 6.61 8.96
C ALA A 112 19.13 7.45 7.94
N PRO A 113 19.44 8.75 7.77
CA PRO A 113 18.64 9.64 6.92
C PRO A 113 18.43 9.16 5.47
N TRP A 114 19.39 8.41 4.91
CA TRP A 114 19.29 7.84 3.56
C TRP A 114 18.44 6.57 3.46
N GLN A 115 18.00 6.02 4.60
CA GLN A 115 17.11 4.86 4.68
C GLN A 115 15.64 5.27 4.88
N ILE A 116 15.38 6.55 5.17
CA ILE A 116 14.03 7.05 5.42
C ILE A 116 13.31 7.21 4.08
N ASP A 117 12.28 6.40 3.88
CA ASP A 117 11.41 6.46 2.70
C ASP A 117 10.17 7.32 2.95
N VAL A 118 9.63 7.25 4.17
CA VAL A 118 8.49 8.08 4.61
C VAL A 118 8.98 8.99 5.73
N PRO A 119 9.12 10.30 5.50
CA PRO A 119 9.60 11.21 6.53
C PRO A 119 8.50 11.51 7.57
N SER A 120 8.89 11.59 8.84
CA SER A 120 8.03 12.01 9.95
C SER A 120 7.21 13.28 9.68
N LEU A 121 7.74 14.21 8.89
CA LEU A 121 7.08 15.47 8.55
C LEU A 121 5.70 15.30 7.91
N VAL A 122 5.45 14.19 7.20
CA VAL A 122 4.17 13.95 6.52
C VAL A 122 3.27 12.98 7.26
N VAL A 123 3.67 12.50 8.45
CA VAL A 123 3.00 11.42 9.17
C VAL A 123 2.26 11.95 10.38
N ASP A 124 0.97 11.62 10.50
CA ASP A 124 0.13 12.00 11.63
C ASP A 124 0.10 10.93 12.73
N ALA A 125 0.24 9.65 12.36
CA ALA A 125 0.17 8.53 13.29
C ALA A 125 1.04 7.35 12.86
N VAL A 126 1.62 6.67 13.85
CA VAL A 126 2.37 5.41 13.69
C VAL A 126 1.65 4.32 14.48
N VAL A 127 1.35 3.21 13.83
CA VAL A 127 0.60 2.09 14.39
C VAL A 127 1.42 0.80 14.26
N PRO A 128 2.16 0.41 15.33
CA PRO A 128 2.94 -0.83 15.30
C PRO A 128 2.04 -2.04 15.53
N ILE A 129 1.91 -2.89 14.51
CA ILE A 129 1.07 -4.09 14.53
C ILE A 129 1.78 -5.20 13.76
N SER A 130 2.04 -6.33 14.42
CA SER A 130 2.65 -7.48 13.75
C SER A 130 1.66 -8.22 12.85
N PHE A 131 2.15 -8.73 11.72
CA PHE A 131 1.37 -9.37 10.67
C PHE A 131 0.26 -8.48 10.09
N ALA A 132 0.46 -7.16 10.07
CA ALA A 132 -0.54 -6.21 9.60
C ALA A 132 -0.85 -6.36 8.11
N PHE A 133 0.08 -6.90 7.32
CA PHE A 133 -0.10 -7.10 5.89
C PHE A 133 -0.59 -8.50 5.52
N HIS A 134 -0.73 -9.41 6.49
CA HIS A 134 -1.30 -10.74 6.23
C HIS A 134 -2.68 -10.58 5.55
N PRO A 135 -2.99 -11.38 4.51
CA PRO A 135 -2.28 -12.57 3.99
C PRO A 135 -1.17 -12.28 2.97
N SER A 136 -0.90 -11.01 2.66
CA SER A 136 0.21 -10.60 1.79
C SER A 136 1.56 -10.75 2.51
N PRO A 137 2.68 -10.97 1.80
CA PRO A 137 3.99 -11.07 2.42
C PRO A 137 4.49 -9.72 2.96
N CYS A 138 5.34 -9.77 3.98
CA CYS A 138 6.14 -8.64 4.43
C CYS A 138 7.63 -9.01 4.34
N LEU A 139 8.36 -8.36 3.42
CA LEU A 139 9.78 -8.63 3.21
C LEU A 139 10.58 -8.40 4.49
N GLY A 140 11.42 -9.35 4.90
CA GLY A 140 12.18 -9.32 6.15
C GLY A 140 11.45 -9.92 7.36
N PHE A 141 10.14 -10.18 7.26
CA PHE A 141 9.30 -10.57 8.41
C PHE A 141 8.56 -11.89 8.22
N TYR A 142 7.77 -12.03 7.15
CA TYR A 142 6.99 -13.25 6.88
C TYR A 142 6.56 -13.38 5.42
N GLY A 143 6.39 -14.63 4.97
CA GLY A 143 6.00 -14.98 3.61
C GLY A 143 4.50 -14.85 3.37
N ARG A 144 4.11 -15.02 2.10
CA ARG A 144 2.71 -14.93 1.67
C ARG A 144 1.90 -16.12 2.18
N ASP A 145 0.70 -15.86 2.68
CA ASP A 145 -0.26 -16.89 3.05
C ASP A 145 -1.18 -17.26 1.87
N THR A 146 -0.66 -18.07 0.95
CA THR A 146 -1.39 -18.49 -0.25
C THR A 146 -2.65 -19.29 0.07
N ALA A 147 -2.62 -20.10 1.13
CA ALA A 147 -3.79 -20.88 1.55
C ALA A 147 -4.94 -19.95 1.98
N PHE A 148 -4.64 -18.89 2.75
CA PHE A 148 -5.66 -17.94 3.19
C PHE A 148 -6.32 -17.20 2.02
N PHE A 149 -5.54 -16.80 1.00
CA PHE A 149 -6.10 -16.24 -0.23
C PHE A 149 -7.05 -17.21 -0.95
N GLY A 150 -6.68 -18.50 -1.00
CA GLY A 150 -7.53 -19.56 -1.56
C GLY A 150 -8.83 -19.72 -0.79
N ASP A 151 -8.75 -19.77 0.54
CA ASP A 151 -9.90 -19.87 1.44
C ASP A 151 -10.83 -18.67 1.28
N TYR A 152 -10.29 -17.44 1.29
CA TYR A 152 -11.04 -16.22 1.03
C TYR A 152 -11.77 -16.29 -0.31
N HIS A 153 -11.08 -16.67 -1.39
CA HIS A 153 -11.69 -16.77 -2.71
C HIS A 153 -12.86 -17.75 -2.74
N GLN A 154 -12.75 -18.90 -2.05
CA GLN A 154 -13.82 -19.90 -2.02
C GLN A 154 -14.99 -19.48 -1.12
N GLN A 155 -14.70 -18.93 0.06
CA GLN A 155 -15.71 -18.60 1.06
C GLN A 155 -16.55 -17.37 0.69
N THR A 156 -15.99 -16.44 -0.09
CA THR A 156 -16.65 -15.16 -0.41
C THR A 156 -17.36 -15.11 -1.77
N ARG A 157 -17.55 -16.25 -2.44
CA ARG A 157 -18.22 -16.34 -3.77
C ARG A 157 -19.71 -15.98 -3.76
N SER A 158 -20.33 -15.95 -2.58
CA SER A 158 -21.72 -15.58 -2.38
C SER A 158 -21.82 -14.56 -1.25
N LEU A 159 -22.88 -13.75 -1.26
CA LEU A 159 -23.12 -12.76 -0.22
C LEU A 159 -23.19 -13.39 1.17
N ASP A 160 -23.88 -14.51 1.32
CA ASP A 160 -23.99 -15.20 2.61
C ASP A 160 -22.67 -15.84 3.04
N GLY A 161 -21.88 -16.33 2.08
CA GLY A 161 -20.53 -16.82 2.34
C GLY A 161 -19.60 -15.70 2.82
N PHE A 162 -19.65 -14.53 2.16
CA PHE A 162 -18.90 -13.35 2.57
C PHE A 162 -19.29 -12.86 3.96
N LYS A 163 -20.60 -12.82 4.29
CA LYS A 163 -21.06 -12.46 5.64
C LYS A 163 -20.50 -13.40 6.71
N ARG A 164 -20.58 -14.72 6.49
CA ARG A 164 -19.97 -15.71 7.41
C ARG A 164 -18.46 -15.55 7.53
N TRP A 165 -17.80 -15.23 6.42
CA TRP A 165 -16.36 -14.93 6.42
C TRP A 165 -16.06 -13.70 7.29
N LEU A 166 -16.84 -12.62 7.18
CA LEU A 166 -16.71 -11.45 8.04
C LEU A 166 -16.93 -11.80 9.52
N ASP A 167 -18.01 -12.52 9.84
CA ASP A 167 -18.32 -12.94 11.21
C ASP A 167 -17.21 -13.83 11.82
N THR A 168 -16.45 -14.50 10.96
CA THR A 168 -15.33 -15.35 11.36
C THR A 168 -14.07 -14.53 11.57
N TRP A 169 -13.67 -13.68 10.62
CA TRP A 169 -12.32 -13.09 10.59
C TRP A 169 -12.25 -11.63 11.04
N ILE A 170 -13.38 -10.92 11.11
CA ILE A 170 -13.43 -9.51 11.51
C ILE A 170 -14.02 -9.44 12.91
N GLY A 171 -13.14 -9.26 13.90
CA GLY A 171 -13.48 -9.14 15.32
C GLY A 171 -13.21 -7.75 15.89
N ASP A 172 -13.10 -7.68 17.22
CA ASP A 172 -12.93 -6.43 17.97
C ASP A 172 -11.47 -5.92 17.95
N SER A 173 -10.49 -6.82 17.80
CA SER A 173 -9.06 -6.48 17.83
C SER A 173 -8.22 -7.28 16.84
N HIS A 174 -7.03 -6.75 16.53
CA HIS A 174 -6.04 -7.46 15.73
C HIS A 174 -5.45 -8.68 16.46
N ASP A 175 -5.36 -8.64 17.80
CA ASP A 175 -4.88 -9.78 18.58
C ASP A 175 -5.82 -10.98 18.49
N ASP A 176 -7.14 -10.75 18.44
CA ASP A 176 -8.13 -11.80 18.20
C ASP A 176 -7.94 -12.46 16.83
N TYR A 177 -7.66 -11.64 15.81
CA TYR A 177 -7.34 -12.13 14.47
C TYR A 177 -6.10 -13.03 14.46
N LEU A 178 -5.02 -12.62 15.12
CA LEU A 178 -3.79 -13.42 15.23
C LEU A 178 -4.02 -14.72 16.04
N ALA A 179 -4.78 -14.64 17.13
CA ALA A 179 -5.14 -15.80 17.93
C ALA A 179 -5.93 -16.83 17.09
N GLN A 180 -6.83 -16.34 16.24
CA GLN A 180 -7.63 -17.17 15.35
C GLN A 180 -6.83 -17.78 14.19
N LEU A 181 -5.85 -17.05 13.64
CA LEU A 181 -4.90 -17.63 12.68
C LEU A 181 -4.07 -18.76 13.29
N GLY A 182 -3.74 -18.62 14.58
CA GLY A 182 -3.02 -19.62 15.36
C GLY A 182 -1.50 -19.50 15.24
N ALA A 183 -0.80 -19.71 16.36
CA ALA A 183 0.65 -19.51 16.46
C ALA A 183 1.47 -20.39 15.51
N GLU A 184 1.02 -21.62 15.23
CA GLU A 184 1.68 -22.52 14.28
C GLU A 184 1.74 -21.94 12.88
N ARG A 185 0.60 -21.43 12.38
CA ARG A 185 0.51 -20.81 11.06
C ARG A 185 1.40 -19.58 10.95
N LEU A 186 1.35 -18.71 11.96
CA LEU A 186 2.19 -17.51 12.03
C LEU A 186 3.69 -17.88 12.02
N GLN A 187 4.08 -18.94 12.72
CA GLN A 187 5.47 -19.39 12.76
C GLN A 187 5.94 -19.95 11.41
N ILE A 188 5.09 -20.71 10.70
CA ILE A 188 5.38 -21.21 9.35
C ILE A 188 5.58 -20.04 8.37
N LEU A 189 4.73 -19.01 8.44
CA LEU A 189 4.87 -17.84 7.56
C LEU A 189 6.20 -17.11 7.80
N ARG A 190 6.65 -17.00 9.06
CA ARG A 190 7.97 -16.46 9.40
C ARG A 190 9.12 -17.31 8.86
N SER A 191 9.01 -18.64 8.82
CA SER A 191 10.08 -19.48 8.27
C SER A 191 10.18 -19.41 6.75
N HIS A 192 9.05 -19.31 6.04
CA HIS A 192 9.04 -19.17 4.58
C HIS A 192 9.79 -17.94 4.08
N GLU A 193 9.75 -16.85 4.83
CA GLU A 193 10.49 -15.63 4.50
C GLU A 193 12.01 -15.88 4.57
N LYS A 194 12.47 -16.50 5.65
CA LYS A 194 13.89 -16.82 5.85
C LYS A 194 14.42 -17.72 4.75
N GLU A 195 13.60 -18.67 4.28
CA GLU A 195 13.91 -19.56 3.16
C GLU A 195 13.87 -18.83 1.81
N GLY A 196 12.94 -17.91 1.62
CA GLY A 196 12.83 -17.08 0.41
C GLY A 196 13.99 -16.11 0.23
N LEU A 197 14.46 -15.47 1.32
CA LEU A 197 15.67 -14.63 1.32
C LEU A 197 16.95 -15.42 1.01
N LEU A 198 17.01 -16.71 1.39
CA LEU A 198 18.13 -17.58 1.02
C LEU A 198 18.20 -17.89 -0.47
N GLN A 199 17.09 -17.72 -1.21
CA GLN A 199 17.01 -17.97 -2.66
C GLN A 199 17.07 -16.69 -3.50
N TRP A 200 16.90 -15.51 -2.91
CA TRP A 200 17.13 -14.25 -3.62
C TRP A 200 18.64 -14.10 -3.88
N PRO A 201 19.10 -13.84 -5.12
CA PRO A 201 20.51 -13.62 -5.37
C PRO A 201 20.94 -12.47 -4.47
N LYS A 202 21.84 -12.75 -3.51
CA LYS A 202 22.55 -11.71 -2.78
C LYS A 202 23.28 -10.89 -3.83
N ALA A 203 22.68 -9.77 -4.22
CA ALA A 203 23.30 -8.86 -5.16
C ALA A 203 24.64 -8.41 -4.56
N LEU A 204 25.68 -8.54 -5.37
CA LEU A 204 27.09 -8.21 -5.10
C LEU A 204 27.26 -6.78 -4.59
#